data_AF-A0A2M8PK72-F1
#
_entry.id   AF-A0A2M8PK72-F1
#
_cell.length_a   1.000
_cell.length_b   1.000
_cell.length_c   1.000
_cell.angle_alpha   90.00
_cell.angle_beta   90.00
_cell.angle_gamma   90.00
#
_symmetry.space_group_name_H-M   'P 1'
#
loop_
_entity.id
_entity.type
_entity.pdbx_description
1 polymer ?
#
loop_
_entity_poly.entity_id
_entity_poly.type
_entity_poly.pdbx_seq_one_letter_code
_entity_poly.pdbx_strand_id
1 'polypeptide(L)'
;VYDRLNNELSFGLHWVWKQMAVKWSNPSADDYGLDLCCGSGDLALLLAKQIGKGGRVVGVDFAPEQLAIARSRAKQYPLLSFEWLEADVLQLPFEANSFDCVTMGYGLRNVTDIPGCLSEIRRVLKPGARAAILDFH
;
A
#
# COMPACT_ATOMS: atom_id res chain seq x y z
N VAL A 1 10.99 16.26 -6.48
CA VAL A 1 10.12 17.41 -6.83
C VAL A 1 8.70 17.17 -6.34
N TYR A 2 8.09 16.01 -6.66
CA TYR A 2 6.78 15.59 -6.14
C TYR A 2 6.65 15.62 -4.60
N ASP A 3 7.61 15.05 -3.87
CA ASP A 3 7.56 15.04 -2.40
C ASP A 3 7.59 16.45 -1.78
N ARG A 4 8.26 17.42 -2.41
CA ARG A 4 8.35 18.79 -1.90
C ARG A 4 7.06 19.57 -2.16
N LEU A 5 6.47 19.40 -3.35
CA LEU A 5 5.18 19.98 -3.72
C LEU A 5 4.03 19.46 -2.83
N ASN A 6 4.02 18.16 -2.53
CA ASN A 6 3.03 17.55 -1.63
C ASN A 6 3.18 18.04 -0.17
N ASN A 7 4.42 18.26 0.30
CA ASN A 7 4.67 18.84 1.62
C ASN A 7 4.14 20.28 1.71
N GLU A 8 4.39 21.11 0.71
CA GLU A 8 3.98 22.53 0.68
C GLU A 8 2.47 22.69 0.51
N LEU A 9 1.83 21.95 -0.40
CA LEU A 9 0.39 22.05 -0.67
C LEU A 9 -0.49 21.51 0.48
N SER A 10 0.02 20.57 1.27
CA SER A 10 -0.76 19.99 2.39
C SER A 10 -0.37 20.55 3.76
N PHE A 11 0.57 21.49 3.87
CA PHE A 11 1.19 21.89 5.15
C PHE A 11 1.68 20.68 5.98
N GLY A 12 2.15 19.62 5.32
CA GLY A 12 2.55 18.36 5.97
C GLY A 12 1.42 17.42 6.39
N LEU A 13 0.15 17.74 6.14
CA LEU A 13 -1.01 16.91 6.51
C LEU A 13 -1.06 15.56 5.77
N HIS A 14 -0.45 15.45 4.59
CA HIS A 14 -0.40 14.16 3.89
C HIS A 14 0.29 13.05 4.71
N TRP A 15 1.22 13.39 5.62
CA TRP A 15 1.80 12.43 6.57
C TRP A 15 0.77 11.90 7.56
N VAL A 16 -0.11 12.79 8.04
CA VAL A 16 -1.22 12.43 8.94
C VAL A 16 -2.22 11.56 8.18
N TRP A 17 -2.59 11.93 6.96
CA TRP A 17 -3.52 11.15 6.15
C TRP A 17 -3.00 9.76 5.81
N LYS A 18 -1.71 9.62 5.47
CA LYS A 18 -1.09 8.30 5.27
C LYS A 18 -1.17 7.44 6.54
N GLN A 19 -0.89 8.00 7.71
CA GLN A 19 -1.03 7.28 8.99
C GLN A 19 -2.48 6.91 9.29
N MET A 20 -3.43 7.80 9.00
CA MET A 20 -4.86 7.53 9.16
C MET A 20 -5.32 6.41 8.23
N ALA A 21 -4.89 6.41 6.96
CA ALA A 21 -5.20 5.35 6.01
C ALA A 21 -4.72 3.98 6.52
N VAL A 22 -3.47 3.88 6.96
CA VAL A 22 -2.95 2.66 7.59
C VAL A 22 -3.76 2.28 8.84
N LYS A 23 -4.16 3.25 9.67
CA LYS A 23 -4.99 2.94 10.86
C LYS A 23 -6.37 2.44 10.47
N TRP A 24 -6.98 2.99 9.41
CA TRP A 24 -8.31 2.62 8.94
C TRP A 24 -8.35 1.26 8.24
N SER A 25 -7.24 0.83 7.63
CA SER A 25 -7.10 -0.56 7.15
C SER A 25 -7.03 -1.57 8.31
N ASN A 26 -6.93 -1.11 9.56
CA ASN A 26 -7.00 -1.89 10.79
C ASN A 26 -6.01 -3.07 10.83
N PRO A 27 -4.71 -2.85 10.56
CA PRO A 27 -3.71 -3.91 10.64
C PRO A 27 -3.54 -4.38 12.08
N SER A 28 -3.33 -5.67 12.24
CA SER A 28 -2.98 -6.35 13.49
C SER A 28 -1.55 -6.88 13.43
N ALA A 29 -1.03 -7.27 14.59
CA ALA A 29 0.27 -7.90 14.66
C ALA A 29 0.29 -9.18 13.81
N ASP A 30 1.37 -9.35 13.05
CA ASP A 30 1.65 -10.52 12.23
C ASP A 30 0.73 -10.74 11.00
N ASP A 31 -0.10 -9.74 10.67
CA ASP A 31 -0.94 -9.73 9.47
C ASP A 31 -0.16 -9.86 8.15
N TYR A 32 -0.86 -10.33 7.12
CA TYR A 32 -0.42 -10.23 5.74
C TYR A 32 -1.04 -9.01 5.05
N GLY A 33 -0.25 -7.95 4.88
CA GLY A 33 -0.69 -6.67 4.30
C GLY A 33 -0.38 -6.52 2.81
N LEU A 34 -1.20 -5.75 2.11
CA LEU A 34 -0.99 -5.35 0.71
C LEU A 34 -1.04 -3.82 0.56
N ASP A 35 -0.05 -3.24 -0.10
CA ASP A 35 -0.04 -1.82 -0.49
C ASP A 35 -0.07 -1.72 -2.02
N LEU A 36 -1.16 -1.18 -2.57
CA LEU A 36 -1.38 -1.04 -4.00
C LEU A 36 -0.95 0.34 -4.50
N CYS A 37 -0.39 0.37 -5.71
CA CYS A 37 0.27 1.57 -6.26
C CYS A 37 1.30 2.13 -5.26
N CYS A 38 2.13 1.23 -4.71
CA CYS A 38 2.96 1.53 -3.55
C CYS A 38 4.05 2.59 -3.81
N GLY A 39 4.36 2.85 -5.08
CA GLY A 39 5.43 3.74 -5.51
C GLY A 39 6.75 3.39 -4.81
N SER A 40 7.38 4.39 -4.22
CA SER A 40 8.63 4.25 -3.45
C SER A 40 8.46 3.62 -2.06
N GLY A 41 7.28 3.10 -1.72
CA GLY A 41 7.04 2.25 -0.54
C GLY A 41 6.74 2.99 0.77
N ASP A 42 6.38 4.27 0.73
CA ASP A 42 6.10 5.06 1.94
C ASP A 42 4.95 4.47 2.79
N LEU A 43 3.84 4.12 2.14
CA LEU A 43 2.65 3.63 2.82
C LEU A 43 2.83 2.16 3.24
N ALA A 44 3.40 1.33 2.37
CA ALA A 44 3.88 -0.02 2.69
C ALA A 44 4.76 -0.06 3.95
N LEU A 45 5.71 0.89 4.10
CA LEU A 45 6.55 0.98 5.29
C LEU A 45 5.76 1.32 6.55
N LEU A 46 4.81 2.24 6.46
CA LEU A 46 3.93 2.57 7.59
C LEU A 46 3.06 1.37 7.99
N LEU A 47 2.54 0.64 7.01
CA LEU A 47 1.77 -0.58 7.22
C LEU A 47 2.62 -1.66 7.90
N ALA A 48 3.83 -1.93 7.39
CA ALA A 48 4.75 -2.91 7.95
C ALA A 48 5.16 -2.59 9.39
N LYS A 49 5.28 -1.30 9.75
CA LYS A 49 5.56 -0.88 11.13
C LYS A 49 4.41 -1.23 12.10
N GLN A 50 3.15 -1.17 11.65
CA GLN A 50 2.01 -1.56 12.47
C GLN A 50 1.86 -3.07 12.59
N ILE A 51 2.08 -3.79 11.49
CA ILE A 51 2.04 -5.25 11.43
C ILE A 51 3.16 -5.88 12.26
N GLY A 52 4.35 -5.26 12.26
CA GLY A 52 5.50 -5.75 13.00
C GLY A 52 6.24 -6.90 12.30
N LYS A 53 7.14 -7.53 13.04
CA LYS A 53 8.17 -8.44 12.50
C LYS A 53 7.72 -9.86 12.18
N GLY A 54 6.59 -10.33 12.73
CA GLY A 54 6.09 -11.68 12.43
C GLY A 54 5.14 -11.71 11.23
N GLY A 55 4.75 -10.54 10.71
CA GLY A 55 3.94 -10.41 9.51
C GLY A 55 4.78 -9.98 8.30
N ARG A 56 4.09 -9.62 7.22
CA ARG A 56 4.74 -9.18 5.98
C ARG A 56 3.85 -8.27 5.16
N VAL A 57 4.46 -7.37 4.39
CA VAL A 57 3.76 -6.47 3.46
C VAL A 57 4.20 -6.72 2.03
N VAL A 58 3.24 -6.86 1.10
CA VAL A 58 3.52 -6.83 -0.34
C VAL A 58 3.23 -5.44 -0.86
N GLY A 59 4.20 -4.81 -1.53
CA GLY A 59 3.98 -3.60 -2.32
C GLY A 59 3.83 -3.95 -3.79
N VAL A 60 2.73 -3.50 -4.41
CA VAL A 60 2.46 -3.66 -5.84
C VAL A 60 2.51 -2.31 -6.53
N ASP A 61 3.26 -2.22 -7.63
CA ASP A 61 3.26 -1.06 -8.51
C ASP A 61 3.54 -1.49 -9.96
N PHE A 62 3.06 -0.74 -10.95
CA PHE A 62 3.36 -1.01 -12.35
C PHE A 62 4.73 -0.44 -12.78
N ALA A 63 5.30 0.48 -11.99
CA ALA A 63 6.53 1.19 -12.30
C ALA A 63 7.77 0.50 -11.66
N PRO A 64 8.57 -0.26 -12.43
CA PRO A 64 9.72 -1.01 -11.89
C PRO A 64 10.77 -0.10 -11.23
N GLU A 65 10.93 1.13 -11.71
CA GLU A 65 11.84 2.12 -11.12
C GLU A 65 11.41 2.56 -9.71
N GLN A 66 10.09 2.64 -9.45
CA GLN A 66 9.57 2.94 -8.12
C GLN A 66 9.81 1.78 -7.17
N LEU A 67 9.58 0.54 -7.63
CA LEU A 67 9.87 -0.67 -6.87
C LEU A 67 11.37 -0.80 -6.54
N ALA A 68 12.26 -0.37 -7.43
CA ALA A 68 13.69 -0.33 -7.14
C ALA A 68 14.03 0.63 -5.99
N ILE A 69 13.40 1.81 -5.95
CA ILE A 69 13.54 2.77 -4.83
C ILE A 69 12.97 2.16 -3.54
N ALA A 70 11.78 1.55 -3.60
CA ALA A 70 11.13 0.90 -2.46
C ALA A 70 12.02 -0.19 -1.85
N ARG A 71 12.56 -1.08 -2.69
CA ARG A 71 13.54 -2.12 -2.29
C ARG A 71 14.77 -1.51 -1.61
N SER A 72 15.30 -0.42 -2.15
CA SER A 72 16.47 0.24 -1.55
C SER A 72 16.16 0.86 -0.19
N ARG A 73 14.98 1.48 -0.02
CA ARG A 73 14.54 2.07 1.24
C ARG A 73 14.25 0.99 2.29
N ALA A 74 13.66 -0.13 1.89
CA ALA A 74 13.36 -1.26 2.77
C ALA A 74 14.60 -1.84 3.48
N LYS A 75 15.79 -1.76 2.86
CA LYS A 75 17.06 -2.21 3.47
C LYS A 75 17.40 -1.51 4.79
N GLN A 76 16.83 -0.33 5.04
CA GLN A 76 17.01 0.41 6.31
C GLN A 76 16.20 -0.20 7.46
N TYR A 77 15.32 -1.16 7.17
CA TYR A 77 14.41 -1.80 8.12
C TYR A 77 14.54 -3.33 8.09
N PRO A 78 15.71 -3.89 8.44
CA PRO A 78 16.02 -5.32 8.24
C PRO A 78 15.15 -6.29 9.09
N LEU A 79 14.40 -5.77 10.06
CA LEU A 79 13.49 -6.56 10.90
C LEU A 79 12.06 -6.63 10.36
N LEU A 80 11.74 -5.87 9.31
CA LEU A 80 10.43 -5.86 8.66
C LEU A 80 10.49 -6.66 7.36
N SER A 81 9.43 -7.40 7.05
CA SER A 81 9.36 -8.25 5.87
C SER A 81 8.57 -7.57 4.76
N PHE A 82 9.21 -7.46 3.58
CA PHE A 82 8.61 -6.85 2.40
C PHE A 82 8.77 -7.75 1.17
N GLU A 83 7.74 -7.78 0.35
CA GLU A 83 7.78 -8.29 -1.03
C GLU A 83 7.41 -7.15 -1.98
N TRP A 84 8.07 -7.04 -3.12
CA TRP A 84 7.87 -5.95 -4.08
C TRP A 84 7.60 -6.54 -5.45
N LEU A 85 6.38 -6.36 -5.95
CA LEU A 85 5.87 -7.03 -7.13
C LEU A 85 5.44 -6.01 -8.20
N GLU A 86 5.89 -6.24 -9.42
CA GLU A 86 5.39 -5.50 -10.58
C GLU A 86 4.10 -6.17 -11.08
N ALA A 87 2.98 -5.47 -10.99
CA ALA A 87 1.68 -5.97 -11.46
C ALA A 87 0.67 -4.84 -11.70
N ASP A 88 -0.34 -5.13 -12.52
CA ASP A 88 -1.52 -4.28 -12.68
C ASP A 88 -2.52 -4.54 -11.54
N VAL A 89 -3.03 -3.48 -10.92
CA VAL A 89 -4.03 -3.57 -9.85
C VAL A 89 -5.40 -4.05 -10.35
N LEU A 90 -5.63 -4.04 -11.66
CA LEU A 90 -6.80 -4.63 -12.31
C LEU A 90 -6.70 -6.15 -12.49
N GLN A 91 -5.52 -6.74 -12.28
CA GLN A 91 -5.31 -8.18 -12.40
C GLN A 91 -4.25 -8.64 -11.41
N LEU A 92 -4.62 -8.68 -10.13
CA LEU A 92 -3.69 -9.00 -9.06
C LEU A 92 -3.34 -10.51 -9.08
N PRO A 93 -2.05 -10.88 -9.09
CA PRO A 93 -1.59 -12.28 -9.16
C PRO A 93 -1.64 -12.96 -7.79
N PHE A 94 -2.72 -12.75 -7.05
CA PHE A 94 -2.96 -13.34 -5.73
C PHE A 94 -4.28 -14.09 -5.72
N GLU A 95 -4.36 -15.11 -4.87
CA GLU A 95 -5.61 -15.84 -4.63
C GLU A 95 -6.64 -14.97 -3.89
N ALA A 96 -7.91 -15.32 -4.02
CA ALA A 96 -8.96 -14.65 -3.25
C ALA A 96 -8.77 -14.87 -1.74
N ASN A 97 -9.16 -13.89 -0.92
CA ASN A 97 -9.07 -13.94 0.55
C ASN A 97 -7.65 -14.18 1.10
N SER A 98 -6.65 -13.57 0.48
CA SER A 98 -5.24 -13.72 0.87
C SER A 98 -4.80 -12.72 1.95
N PHE A 99 -5.29 -11.48 1.91
CA PHE A 99 -4.75 -10.38 2.72
C PHE A 99 -5.66 -9.99 3.89
N ASP A 100 -5.03 -9.65 5.01
CA ASP A 100 -5.68 -9.22 6.26
C ASP A 100 -6.00 -7.71 6.25
N CYS A 101 -5.27 -6.93 5.45
CA CYS A 101 -5.52 -5.52 5.24
C CYS A 101 -4.93 -5.04 3.91
N VAL A 102 -5.55 -4.02 3.31
CA VAL A 102 -5.09 -3.39 2.06
C VAL A 102 -5.00 -1.89 2.24
N THR A 103 -3.95 -1.27 1.70
CA THR A 103 -3.81 0.18 1.57
C THR A 103 -3.60 0.59 0.12
N MET A 104 -4.06 1.78 -0.24
CA MET A 104 -3.72 2.42 -1.50
C MET A 104 -3.63 3.93 -1.26
N GLY A 105 -2.48 4.52 -1.59
CA GLY A 105 -2.24 5.95 -1.42
C GLY A 105 -2.07 6.64 -2.77
N TYR A 106 -3.00 7.52 -3.11
CA TYR A 106 -2.92 8.43 -4.25
C TYR A 106 -2.78 7.76 -5.63
N GLY A 107 -3.10 6.47 -5.71
CA GLY A 107 -2.98 5.66 -6.91
C GLY A 107 -4.30 5.45 -7.65
N LEU A 108 -5.44 5.46 -6.94
CA LEU A 108 -6.76 5.16 -7.50
C LEU A 108 -7.09 6.10 -8.66
N ARG A 109 -6.63 7.37 -8.59
CA ARG A 109 -6.85 8.34 -9.65
C ARG A 109 -6.19 8.07 -10.99
N ASN A 110 -5.19 7.19 -11.01
CA ASN A 110 -4.50 6.80 -12.23
C ASN A 110 -5.01 5.45 -12.77
N VAL A 111 -5.94 4.80 -12.06
CA VAL A 111 -6.52 3.52 -12.48
C VAL A 111 -7.59 3.78 -13.55
N THR A 112 -7.52 3.03 -14.65
CA THR A 112 -8.42 3.18 -15.80
C THR A 112 -9.82 2.61 -15.55
N ASP A 113 -9.93 1.54 -14.75
CA ASP A 113 -11.20 0.93 -14.33
C ASP A 113 -11.28 0.85 -12.80
N ILE A 114 -11.79 1.93 -12.18
CA ILE A 114 -11.96 2.02 -10.72
C ILE A 114 -12.88 0.91 -10.18
N PRO A 115 -14.08 0.64 -10.75
CA PRO A 115 -14.89 -0.50 -10.33
C PRO A 115 -14.16 -1.85 -10.39
N GLY A 116 -13.41 -2.10 -11.47
CA GLY A 116 -12.59 -3.31 -11.61
C GLY A 116 -11.53 -3.42 -10.51
N CYS A 117 -10.80 -2.34 -10.24
CA CYS A 117 -9.82 -2.30 -9.15
C CYS A 117 -10.45 -2.53 -7.77
N LEU A 118 -11.61 -1.91 -7.48
CA LEU A 118 -12.31 -2.14 -6.22
C LEU A 118 -12.80 -3.60 -6.09
N SER A 119 -13.19 -4.22 -7.20
CA SER A 119 -13.53 -5.65 -7.26
C SER A 119 -12.32 -6.54 -6.98
N GLU A 120 -11.15 -6.24 -7.57
CA GLU A 120 -9.90 -6.97 -7.29
C GLU A 120 -9.47 -6.81 -5.83
N ILE A 121 -9.53 -5.60 -5.27
CA ILE A 121 -9.28 -5.35 -3.85
C ILE A 121 -10.22 -6.20 -2.97
N ARG A 122 -11.52 -6.20 -3.29
CA ARG A 122 -12.54 -6.99 -2.58
C ARG A 122 -12.26 -8.49 -2.66
N ARG A 123 -11.78 -8.97 -3.81
CA ARG A 123 -11.47 -10.39 -4.06
C ARG A 123 -10.29 -10.86 -3.21
N VAL A 124 -9.20 -10.10 -3.16
CA VAL A 124 -7.97 -10.51 -2.47
C VAL A 124 -8.03 -10.30 -0.95
N LEU A 125 -8.93 -9.44 -0.45
CA LEU A 125 -9.18 -9.27 0.99
C LEU A 125 -9.89 -10.48 1.60
N LYS A 126 -9.44 -10.91 2.78
CA LYS A 126 -10.16 -11.88 3.63
C LYS A 126 -11.55 -11.36 4.03
N PRO A 127 -12.52 -12.23 4.32
CA PRO A 127 -13.80 -11.80 4.85
C PRO A 127 -13.62 -11.05 6.18
N GLY A 128 -14.20 -9.84 6.28
CA GLY A 128 -14.07 -8.98 7.47
C GLY A 128 -12.82 -8.10 7.53
N ALA A 129 -11.84 -8.34 6.64
CA ALA A 129 -10.69 -7.47 6.46
C ALA A 129 -11.07 -6.12 5.83
N ARG A 130 -10.18 -5.13 5.93
CA ARG A 130 -10.44 -3.77 5.47
C ARG A 130 -9.42 -3.30 4.44
N ALA A 131 -9.92 -2.55 3.47
CA ALA A 131 -9.10 -1.71 2.60
C ALA A 131 -9.27 -0.25 3.01
N ALA A 132 -8.17 0.51 2.99
CA ALA A 132 -8.20 1.95 3.12
C ALA A 132 -7.55 2.61 1.89
N ILE A 133 -8.33 3.44 1.21
CA ILE A 133 -7.89 4.17 0.02
C ILE A 133 -7.86 5.65 0.36
N LEU A 134 -6.69 6.26 0.18
CA LEU A 134 -6.46 7.69 0.36
C LEU A 134 -6.25 8.30 -1.03
N ASP A 135 -7.19 9.07 -1.55
CA ASP A 135 -7.03 9.76 -2.84
C ASP A 135 -7.74 11.14 -2.84
N PHE A 136 -7.54 11.90 -3.90
CA PHE A 136 -8.17 13.21 -4.15
C PHE A 136 -9.24 13.17 -5.26
N HIS A 137 -9.65 11.97 -5.67
CA HIS A 137 -10.85 11.77 -6.51
C HIS A 137 -12.10 12.29 -5.81
#